data_AF-A0A4R5FC66-F1
#
_entry.id   AF-A0A4R5FC66-F1
#
_cell.length_a   1.000
_cell.length_b   1.000
_cell.length_c   1.000
_cell.angle_alpha   90.00
_cell.angle_beta   90.00
_cell.angle_gamma   90.00
#
_symmetry.space_group_name_H-M   'P 1'
#
loop_
_entity.id
_entity.type
_entity.pdbx_description
1 polymer ?
#
loop_
_entity_poly.entity_id
_entity_poly.type
_entity_poly.pdbx_seq_one_letter_code
_entity_poly.pdbx_strand_id
1 'polypeptide(L)'
;MSCSAGVRSLPRLKAGVSSEVSDEREDQWFRLCWKTRTLVTWAAGRPFAWVDDEITDADRNWVSTHHSGRALLHHVESFRGLGDEDFTVLDQWLRVQ
;
A
#
# COMPACT_ATOMS: atom_id res chain seq x y z
N MET A 1 -35.19 7.49 1.82
CA MET A 1 -33.76 7.84 1.77
C MET A 1 -33.00 6.56 1.45
N SER A 2 -32.50 6.40 0.23
CA SER A 2 -31.76 5.20 -0.20
C SER A 2 -30.28 5.54 -0.25
N CYS A 3 -29.49 5.01 0.68
CA CYS A 3 -28.04 5.08 0.63
C CYS A 3 -27.51 3.93 -0.23
N SER A 4 -27.27 4.22 -1.51
CA SER A 4 -26.54 3.31 -2.40
C SER A 4 -25.04 3.59 -2.26
N ALA A 5 -24.39 3.02 -1.26
CA ALA A 5 -22.94 3.00 -1.19
C ALA A 5 -22.41 2.01 -2.23
N GLY A 6 -22.19 2.49 -3.45
CA GLY A 6 -21.60 1.71 -4.53
C GLY A 6 -20.13 1.43 -4.21
N VAL A 7 -19.85 0.33 -3.51
CA VAL A 7 -18.50 -0.23 -3.46
C VAL A 7 -18.11 -0.60 -4.90
N ARG A 8 -17.23 0.21 -5.50
CA ARG A 8 -16.54 -0.19 -6.73
C ARG A 8 -15.65 -1.38 -6.38
N SER A 9 -15.88 -2.50 -7.06
CA SER A 9 -15.05 -3.70 -6.93
C SER A 9 -13.58 -3.34 -7.16
N LEU A 10 -12.73 -3.58 -6.17
CA LEU A 10 -11.29 -3.43 -6.32
C LEU A 10 -10.76 -4.55 -7.22
N PRO A 11 -9.93 -4.25 -8.24
CA PRO A 11 -9.34 -5.28 -9.07
C PRO A 11 -8.47 -6.22 -8.22
N ARG A 12 -8.67 -7.54 -8.36
CA ARG A 12 -7.87 -8.57 -7.68
C ARG A 12 -6.45 -8.59 -8.24
N LEU A 13 -5.46 -8.41 -7.38
CA LEU A 13 -4.04 -8.56 -7.69
C LEU A 13 -3.69 -10.04 -7.96
N LYS A 14 -2.91 -10.31 -9.03
CA LYS A 14 -2.21 -11.59 -9.21
C LYS A 14 -0.82 -11.47 -8.55
N ALA A 15 -0.50 -12.40 -7.65
CA ALA A 15 0.82 -12.47 -7.02
C ALA A 15 1.87 -12.90 -8.06
N GLY A 16 2.88 -12.07 -8.31
CA GLY A 16 4.08 -12.49 -9.04
C GLY A 16 4.89 -11.39 -9.71
N VAL A 17 6.02 -11.04 -9.10
CA VAL A 17 7.33 -10.85 -9.76
C VAL A 17 8.40 -11.11 -8.68
N SER A 18 9.35 -12.00 -8.97
CA SER A 18 10.53 -12.24 -8.14
C SER A 18 11.60 -11.22 -8.50
N SER A 19 12.27 -10.62 -7.51
CA SER A 19 13.32 -9.61 -7.73
C SER A 19 14.72 -10.24 -7.90
N GLU A 20 15.65 -9.49 -8.51
CA GLU A 20 17.05 -9.83 -8.76
C GLU A 20 17.94 -9.43 -7.55
N VAL A 21 19.10 -10.10 -7.40
CA VAL A 21 20.03 -10.03 -6.25
C VAL A 21 20.50 -8.61 -5.85
N SER A 22 20.39 -7.61 -6.72
CA SER A 22 20.79 -6.22 -6.41
C SER A 22 19.77 -5.50 -5.50
N ASP A 23 18.48 -5.78 -5.67
CA ASP A 23 17.41 -5.16 -4.87
C ASP A 23 17.48 -5.62 -3.40
N GLU A 24 17.87 -6.88 -3.16
CA GLU A 24 17.93 -7.48 -1.83
C GLU A 24 18.90 -6.77 -0.86
N ARG A 25 19.99 -6.19 -1.39
CA ARG A 25 21.00 -5.49 -0.58
C ARG A 25 20.55 -4.07 -0.19
N GLU A 26 19.88 -3.37 -1.11
CA GLU A 26 19.26 -2.08 -0.83
C GLU A 26 18.10 -2.23 0.16
N ASP A 27 17.30 -3.30 0.01
CA ASP A 27 16.18 -3.59 0.90
C ASP A 27 16.65 -3.86 2.32
N GLN A 28 17.77 -4.58 2.48
CA GLN A 28 18.41 -4.75 3.80
C GLN A 28 18.95 -3.45 4.38
N TRP A 29 19.54 -2.58 3.55
CA TRP A 29 20.08 -1.29 3.98
C TRP A 29 18.98 -0.35 4.48
N PHE A 30 17.87 -0.28 3.75
CA PHE A 30 16.73 0.54 4.12
C PHE A 30 15.75 -0.16 5.05
N ARG A 31 15.92 -1.47 5.32
CA ARG A 31 14.98 -2.32 6.07
C ARG A 31 13.57 -2.29 5.46
N LEU A 32 13.48 -2.37 4.14
CA LEU A 32 12.21 -2.38 3.41
C LEU A 32 11.49 -3.71 3.56
N CYS A 33 10.17 -3.65 3.65
CA CYS A 33 9.33 -4.81 3.43
C CYS A 33 9.51 -5.29 1.98
N TRP A 34 9.66 -6.59 1.77
CA TRP A 34 9.82 -7.22 0.46
C TRP A 34 8.68 -6.88 -0.53
N LYS A 35 7.51 -6.48 -0.02
CA LYS A 35 6.36 -6.06 -0.85
C LYS A 35 6.53 -4.66 -1.43
N THR A 36 7.31 -3.78 -0.79
CA THR A 36 7.34 -2.34 -1.08
C THR A 36 7.70 -2.03 -2.53
N ARG A 37 8.81 -2.56 -3.03
CA ARG A 37 9.23 -2.35 -4.43
C ARG A 37 8.26 -2.96 -5.43
N THR A 38 7.78 -4.17 -5.13
CA THR A 38 6.83 -4.88 -6.00
C THR A 38 5.54 -4.09 -6.17
N LEU A 39 4.99 -3.55 -5.07
CA LEU A 39 3.78 -2.75 -5.09
C LEU A 39 3.97 -1.43 -5.86
N VAL A 40 5.09 -0.72 -5.64
CA VAL A 40 5.38 0.53 -6.37
C VAL A 40 5.58 0.29 -7.86
N THR A 41 6.34 -0.74 -8.23
CA THR A 41 6.54 -1.15 -9.63
C THR A 41 5.21 -1.53 -10.26
N TRP A 42 4.39 -2.32 -9.57
CA TRP A 42 3.08 -2.72 -10.08
C TRP A 42 2.11 -1.53 -10.24
N ALA A 43 2.15 -0.58 -9.29
CA ALA A 43 1.35 0.64 -9.35
C ALA A 43 1.72 1.48 -10.58
N ALA A 44 2.98 1.45 -11.03
CA ALA A 44 3.44 2.11 -12.26
C ALA A 44 2.98 3.57 -12.34
N GLY A 45 3.13 4.31 -11.23
CA GLY A 45 2.70 5.71 -11.10
C GLY A 45 1.21 5.94 -10.85
N ARG A 46 0.37 4.91 -10.92
CA ARG A 46 -1.06 5.02 -10.54
C ARG A 46 -1.20 5.17 -9.02
N PRO A 47 -2.19 5.94 -8.53
CA PRO A 47 -2.50 5.97 -7.12
C PRO A 47 -2.78 4.58 -6.55
N PHE A 48 -2.28 4.28 -5.35
CA PHE A 48 -2.57 3.03 -4.66
C PHE A 48 -2.66 3.23 -3.14
N ALA A 49 -3.43 2.35 -2.50
CA ALA A 49 -3.46 2.20 -1.05
C ALA A 49 -2.94 0.80 -0.69
N TRP A 50 -2.06 0.71 0.29
CA TRP A 50 -1.52 -0.52 0.85
C TRP A 50 -1.85 -0.56 2.35
N VAL A 51 -2.54 -1.62 2.77
CA VAL A 51 -2.95 -1.86 4.16
C VAL A 51 -2.35 -3.18 4.61
N ASP A 52 -1.44 -3.15 5.58
CA ASP A 52 -0.64 -4.30 5.97
C ASP A 52 0.04 -4.04 7.33
N ASP A 53 0.27 -5.08 8.11
CA ASP A 53 0.89 -5.03 9.44
C ASP A 53 2.41 -5.02 9.40
N GLU A 54 3.02 -5.28 8.24
CA GLU A 54 4.48 -5.26 8.08
C GLU A 54 5.01 -3.89 7.62
N ILE A 55 4.14 -2.87 7.48
CA ILE A 55 4.52 -1.53 7.03
C ILE A 55 5.37 -0.80 8.08
N THR A 56 6.54 -0.33 7.66
CA THR A 56 7.45 0.45 8.50
C THR A 56 7.62 1.89 8.01
N ASP A 57 8.28 2.73 8.83
CA ASP A 57 8.66 4.09 8.43
C ASP A 57 9.63 4.12 7.25
N ALA A 58 10.45 3.08 7.08
CA ALA A 58 11.33 2.95 5.94
C ALA A 58 10.54 2.81 4.64
N ASP A 59 9.47 2.00 4.65
CA ASP A 59 8.60 1.83 3.49
C ASP A 59 7.93 3.16 3.13
N ARG A 60 7.45 3.91 4.14
CA ARG A 60 6.84 5.24 3.94
C ARG A 60 7.80 6.20 3.26
N ASN A 61 9.04 6.29 3.75
CA ASN A 61 10.05 7.20 3.22
C ASN A 61 10.52 6.78 1.82
N TRP A 62 10.66 5.48 1.59
CA TRP A 62 11.07 4.99 0.28
C TRP A 62 9.96 5.21 -0.75
N VAL A 63 8.71 4.89 -0.44
CA VAL A 63 7.57 5.12 -1.34
C VAL A 63 7.40 6.60 -1.64
N SER A 64 7.51 7.50 -0.66
CA SER A 64 7.38 8.94 -0.90
C SER A 64 8.47 9.49 -1.83
N THR A 65 9.65 8.86 -1.84
CA THR A 65 10.76 9.24 -2.72
C THR A 65 10.63 8.65 -4.13
N HIS A 66 10.13 7.42 -4.25
CA HIS A 66 10.19 6.64 -5.50
C HIS A 66 8.85 6.55 -6.27
N HIS A 67 7.73 6.87 -5.62
CA HIS A 67 6.41 6.86 -6.26
C HIS A 67 5.86 8.28 -6.40
N SER A 68 5.77 8.76 -7.65
CA SER A 68 5.25 10.09 -7.96
C SER A 68 3.73 10.21 -7.87
N GLY A 69 3.01 9.09 -7.86
CA GLY A 69 1.57 9.04 -7.66
C GLY A 69 1.18 9.18 -6.20
N ARG A 70 -0.12 9.31 -5.92
CA ARG A 70 -0.63 9.33 -4.55
C ARG A 70 -0.57 7.92 -3.95
N ALA A 71 0.19 7.74 -2.87
CA ALA A 71 0.26 6.48 -2.14
C ALA A 71 -0.26 6.65 -0.71
N LEU A 72 -1.12 5.75 -0.26
CA LEU A 72 -1.45 5.56 1.16
C LEU A 72 -0.81 4.27 1.65
N LEU A 73 0.01 4.37 2.70
CA LEU A 73 0.49 3.23 3.46
C LEU A 73 -0.19 3.25 4.82
N HIS A 74 -1.08 2.31 5.10
CA HIS A 74 -1.84 2.25 6.35
C HIS A 74 -1.43 1.01 7.15
N HIS A 75 -0.72 1.22 8.26
CA HIS A 75 -0.28 0.12 9.12
C HIS A 75 -1.46 -0.32 10.00
N VAL A 76 -1.66 -1.63 10.12
CA VAL A 76 -2.72 -2.23 10.95
C VAL A 76 -2.13 -3.25 11.91
N GLU A 77 -2.75 -3.41 13.07
CA GLU A 77 -2.36 -4.45 14.01
C GLU A 77 -2.95 -5.80 13.57
N SER A 78 -2.11 -6.82 13.35
CA SER A 78 -2.54 -8.10 12.77
C SER A 78 -3.55 -8.87 13.61
N PHE A 79 -3.51 -8.73 14.93
CA PHE A 79 -4.35 -9.49 15.86
C PHE A 79 -5.79 -8.99 15.97
N ARG A 80 -6.09 -7.77 15.52
CA ARG A 80 -7.44 -7.18 15.60
C ARG A 80 -8.21 -7.23 14.28
N GLY A 81 -7.53 -7.48 13.16
CA GLY A 81 -8.11 -7.34 11.83
C GLY A 81 -8.45 -5.88 11.48
N LEU A 82 -9.16 -5.67 10.38
CA LEU A 82 -9.59 -4.33 9.95
C LEU A 82 -10.83 -3.89 10.73
N GLY A 83 -10.75 -2.69 11.32
CA GLY A 83 -11.86 -2.04 12.02
C GLY A 83 -12.39 -0.81 11.30
N ASP A 84 -13.45 -0.22 11.85
CA ASP A 84 -14.13 0.98 11.30
C ASP A 84 -13.18 2.17 11.11
N GLU A 85 -12.19 2.31 11.99
CA GLU A 85 -11.15 3.34 11.88
C GLU A 85 -10.28 3.17 10.62
N ASP A 86 -9.92 1.92 10.28
CA ASP A 86 -9.09 1.62 9.10
C ASP A 86 -9.88 1.94 7.82
N PHE A 87 -11.17 1.58 7.79
CA PHE A 87 -12.06 1.93 6.69
C PHE A 87 -12.30 3.44 6.58
N THR A 88 -12.35 4.16 7.70
CA THR A 88 -12.49 5.62 7.71
C THR A 88 -11.27 6.30 7.08
N VAL A 89 -10.05 5.83 7.38
CA VAL A 89 -8.81 6.33 6.75
C VAL A 89 -8.85 6.10 5.23
N LEU A 90 -9.25 4.91 4.79
CA LEU A 90 -9.39 4.59 3.37
C LEU A 90 -10.43 5.48 2.66
N ASP A 91 -11.59 5.69 3.28
CA ASP A 91 -12.65 6.54 2.73
C ASP A 91 -12.20 8.00 2.60
N GLN A 92 -11.54 8.54 3.63
CA GLN A 92 -10.96 9.88 3.57
C GLN A 92 -9.94 10.00 2.45
N TRP A 93 -9.05 9.02 2.32
CA TRP A 93 -8.05 9.01 1.24
C TRP A 93 -8.70 8.94 -0.15
N LEU A 94 -9.78 8.18 -0.32
CA LEU A 94 -10.51 8.09 -1.60
C LEU A 94 -11.24 9.38 -1.99
N ARG A 95 -11.65 10.19 -1.00
CA ARG A 95 -12.37 11.46 -1.25
C ARG A 95 -11.45 12.60 -1.66
N VAL A 96 -10.20 12.58 -1.23
CA VAL A 96 -9.17 13.52 -1.69
C VAL A 96 -8.75 13.04 -3.08
N GLN A 97 -9.30 13.63 -4.15
CA GLN A 97 -8.93 13.31 -5.54
C GLN A 97 -7.93 14.33 -6.08
#